data_AF-A0A344URN9-F1
#
_entry.id   AF-A0A344URN9-F1
#
_cell.length_a   1.000
_cell.length_b   1.000
_cell.length_c   1.000
_cell.angle_alpha   90.00
_cell.angle_beta   90.00
_cell.angle_gamma   90.00
#
_symmetry.space_group_name_H-M   'P 1'
#
loop_
_entity.id
_entity.type
_entity.pdbx_description
1 polymer ?
#
loop_
_entity_poly.entity_id
_entity_poly.type
_entity_poly.pdbx_seq_one_letter_code
_entity_poly.pdbx_strand_id
1 'polypeptide(L)' 'MCHRVTCPTCGRPTWEGCGEHIDQALSGVPVDERCHCRAASQEEQDGASR' A
#
# COMPACT_ATOMS: atom_id res chain seq x y z
N MET A 1 5.08 -4.09 13.56
CA MET A 1 6.20 -3.52 12.79
C MET A 1 5.88 -3.71 11.31
N CYS A 2 5.58 -2.63 10.57
CA CYS A 2 5.40 -2.78 9.12
C CYS A 2 6.77 -2.75 8.45
N HIS A 3 6.95 -3.55 7.42
CA HIS A 3 8.19 -3.59 6.65
C HIS A 3 7.91 -3.59 5.15
N ARG A 4 8.87 -3.12 4.38
CA ARG A 4 8.79 -3.09 2.92
C ARG A 4 8.94 -4.52 2.37
N VAL A 5 8.02 -4.92 1.51
CA VAL A 5 8.09 -6.19 0.77
C VAL A 5 7.75 -5.93 -0.70
N THR A 6 8.08 -6.87 -1.58
CA THR A 6 7.74 -6.78 -3.01
C THR A 6 6.47 -7.56 -3.27
N CYS A 7 5.50 -6.96 -3.95
CA CYS A 7 4.27 -7.64 -4.33
C CYS A 7 4.58 -8.78 -5.32
N PRO A 8 4.19 -10.04 -5.03
CA PRO A 8 4.43 -11.16 -5.95
C PRO A 8 3.55 -11.07 -7.21
N THR A 9 2.48 -10.26 -7.19
CA THR A 9 1.53 -10.13 -8.31
C THR A 9 2.00 -9.12 -9.35
N CYS A 10 2.48 -7.94 -8.92
CA CYS A 10 2.88 -6.87 -9.85
C CYS A 10 4.36 -6.50 -9.76
N GLY A 11 5.14 -7.09 -8.84
CA GLY A 11 6.55 -6.76 -8.65
C GLY A 11 6.83 -5.39 -8.04
N ARG A 12 5.79 -4.62 -7.67
CA ARG A 12 5.96 -3.28 -7.08
C ARG A 12 6.16 -3.34 -5.56
N PRO A 13 6.90 -2.37 -4.98
CA PRO A 13 7.09 -2.24 -3.54
C PRO A 13 5.75 -2.01 -2.81
N THR A 14 5.52 -2.81 -1.77
CA THR A 14 4.37 -2.73 -0.87
C THR A 14 4.84 -2.83 0.59
N TRP A 15 3.92 -2.72 1.53
CA TRP A 15 4.19 -2.98 2.94
C TRP A 15 3.47 -4.25 3.39
N GLU A 16 4.02 -4.89 4.40
CA GLU A 16 3.36 -5.97 5.15
C GLU A 16 3.40 -5.64 6.65
N GLY A 17 2.25 -5.76 7.32
CA GLY A 17 2.09 -5.46 8.74
C GLY A 17 0.73 -4.84 9.08
N CYS A 18 0.64 -4.21 10.25
CA CYS A 18 -0.60 -3.62 10.78
C CYS A 18 -1.16 -2.42 10.00
N GLY A 19 -0.43 -1.85 9.04
CA GLY A 19 -0.90 -0.70 8.25
C GLY A 19 -0.78 0.66 8.95
N GLU A 20 -0.36 0.69 10.21
CA GLU A 20 -0.15 1.95 10.94
C GLU A 20 1.21 2.59 10.63
N HIS A 21 2.14 1.81 10.07
CA HIS A 21 3.50 2.25 9.76
C HIS A 21 3.78 2.20 8.25
N ILE A 22 2.77 2.42 7.41
CA ILE A 22 2.89 2.36 5.94
C ILE A 22 3.83 3.44 5.44
N ASP A 23 3.68 4.66 5.95
CA ASP A 23 4.49 5.79 5.52
C ASP A 23 5.98 5.57 5.81
N GLN A 24 6.28 4.98 6.97
CA GLN A 24 7.63 4.59 7.32
C GLN A 24 8.14 3.40 6.49
N ALA A 25 7.29 2.39 6.24
CA ALA A 25 7.64 1.22 5.45
C ALA A 25 7.86 1.54 3.97
N LEU A 26 7.17 2.54 3.44
CA LEU A 26 7.27 3.02 2.06
C LEU A 26 7.96 4.38 1.96
N SER A 27 8.74 4.75 2.98
CA SER A 27 9.50 5.99 2.97
C SER A 27 10.47 6.00 1.79
N GLY A 28 10.39 7.04 0.96
CA GLY A 28 11.16 7.17 -0.28
C GLY A 28 10.58 6.45 -1.50
N VAL A 29 9.47 5.72 -1.38
CA VAL A 29 8.75 5.13 -2.53
C VAL A 29 7.67 6.12 -2.99
N PRO A 30 7.78 6.71 -4.19
CA PRO A 30 6.74 7.59 -4.74
C PRO A 30 5.46 6.80 -4.97
N VAL A 31 4.30 7.47 -4.85
CA VAL A 31 2.98 6.82 -4.88
C VAL A 31 2.78 5.98 -6.15
N ASP A 32 3.26 6.46 -7.30
CA ASP A 32 3.16 5.78 -8.59
C ASP A 32 3.90 4.42 -8.65
N GLU A 33 5.00 4.31 -7.90
CA GLU A 33 5.79 3.08 -7.80
C GLU A 33 5.27 2.13 -6.72
N ARG A 34 4.33 2.54 -5.87
CA ARG A 34 3.76 1.68 -4.83
C ARG A 34 2.88 0.59 -5.47
N CYS A 35 2.73 -0.51 -4.76
CA CYS A 35 1.82 -1.56 -5.19
C CYS A 35 0.36 -1.07 -5.14
N HIS A 36 -0.27 -0.99 -6.31
CA HIS A 36 -1.69 -0.71 -6.46
C HIS A 36 -2.55 -1.99 -6.56
N CYS A 37 -2.01 -3.19 -6.32
CA CYS A 37 -2.83 -4.41 -6.38
C CYS A 37 -3.96 -4.43 -5.35
N ARG A 38 -3.85 -3.66 -4.25
CA ARG A 38 -4.93 -3.46 -3.29
C ARG A 38 -5.96 -2.41 -3.75
N ALA A 39 -5.65 -1.62 -4.78
CA ALA A 39 -6.47 -0.51 -5.27
C ALA A 39 -7.57 -0.92 -6.25
N ALA A 40 -7.67 -2.19 -6.68
CA ALA A 40 -8.86 -2.69 -7.37
C ALA A 40 -10.11 -2.71 -6.47
N SER A 41 -9.98 -2.36 -5.19
CA SER A 41 -11.11 -2.22 -4.25
C SER A 41 -10.97 -0.99 -3.32
N GLN A 42 -10.24 0.05 -3.75
CA GLN A 42 -10.06 1.31 -3.02
C GLN A 42 -10.65 2.50 -3.80
N GLU A 43 -11.71 2.29 -4.58
CA GLU A 43 -12.64 3.36 -4.96
C GLU A 43 -13.84 3.44 -3.98
N GLU A 44 -13.97 2.48 -3.03
CA GLU A 44 -15.13 2.41 -2.14
C GLU A 44 -14.83 2.70 -0.64
N GLN A 45 -13.56 2.91 -0.25
CA GLN A 45 -13.20 3.04 1.18
C GLN A 45 -12.64 4.41 1.60
N ASP A 46 -12.69 5.40 0.71
CA ASP A 46 -12.47 6.83 1.01
C ASP A 46 -13.64 7.65 0.46
N GLY A 47 -14.87 7.28 0.82
CA GLY A 47 -16.07 7.90 0.24
C GLY A 47 -17.43 7.48 0.78
N ALA A 48 -17.51 6.53 1.72
CA ALA A 48 -18.78 6.13 2.35
C ALA A 48 -18.74 6.37 3.86
N SER A 49 -18.52 7.63 4.23
CA SER A 49 -19.29 8.17 5.36
C SER A 49 -20.73 8.33 4.88
N ARG A 50 -21.57 7.33 5.13
CA ARG A 50 -23.02 7.48 5.34
C ARG A 50 -23.61 6.26 6.00
#